data_AF-A0A9E5TKB9-F1
#
_entry.id   AF-A0A9E5TKB9-F1
#
_cell.length_a   1.000
_cell.length_b   1.000
_cell.length_c   1.000
_cell.angle_alpha   90.00
_cell.angle_beta   90.00
_cell.angle_gamma   90.00
#
_symmetry.space_group_name_H-M   'P 1'
#
loop_
_entity.id
_entity.type
_entity.pdbx_description
1 polymer ?
#
loop_
_entity_poly.entity_id
_entity_poly.type
_entity_poly.pdbx_seq_one_letter_code
_entity_poly.pdbx_strand_id
1 'polypeptide(L)'
;ILRNSAEAVRPGGRLVYSTCSIATEEDEMVVERFLAEHPEFKVEEIQLRIGQPGLRGLTACRRLYPHIHEANGSFVAVMSRES
;
A
#
# COMPACT_ATOMS: atom_id res chain seq x y z
N ILE A 1 9.01 9.28 -6.22
CA ILE A 1 8.91 9.38 -4.74
C ILE A 1 9.05 7.99 -4.12
N LEU A 2 8.09 7.08 -4.31
CA LEU A 2 8.11 5.76 -3.67
C LEU A 2 9.41 4.95 -3.91
N ARG A 3 9.93 4.91 -5.14
CA ARG A 3 11.21 4.25 -5.48
C ARG A 3 12.39 4.81 -4.68
N ASN A 4 12.55 6.13 -4.65
CA ASN A 4 13.62 6.78 -3.89
C ASN A 4 13.49 6.51 -2.39
N SER A 5 12.28 6.43 -1.86
CA SER A 5 12.05 6.10 -0.45
C SER A 5 12.45 4.67 -0.10
N ALA A 6 12.39 3.73 -1.06
CA ALA A 6 12.76 2.33 -0.84
C ALA A 6 14.25 2.14 -0.53
N GLU A 7 15.12 3.00 -1.07
CA GLU A 7 16.57 2.96 -0.83
C GLU A 7 16.93 3.18 0.64
N ALA A 8 16.11 3.95 1.36
CA ALA A 8 16.31 4.24 2.79
C ALA A 8 15.79 3.13 3.72
N VAL A 9 15.16 2.09 3.18
CA VAL A 9 14.57 1.00 3.98
C VAL A 9 15.62 -0.09 4.16
N ARG A 10 16.07 -0.32 5.41
CA ARG A 10 16.96 -1.44 5.73
C ARG A 10 16.27 -2.80 5.48
N PRO A 11 17.02 -3.91 5.28
CA PRO A 11 16.46 -5.25 5.30
C PRO A 11 15.62 -5.51 6.57
N GLY A 12 14.45 -6.13 6.41
CA GLY A 12 13.44 -6.28 7.46
C GLY A 12 12.68 -4.99 7.84
N GLY A 13 12.96 -3.87 7.17
CA GLY A 13 12.26 -2.60 7.35
C GLY A 13 10.92 -2.56 6.62
N ARG A 14 10.10 -1.56 6.96
CA ARG A 14 8.78 -1.33 6.36
C ARG A 14 8.74 -0.01 5.60
N LEU A 15 8.09 -0.03 4.44
CA LEU A 15 7.73 1.12 3.64
C LEU A 15 6.21 1.27 3.64
N VAL A 16 5.71 2.43 4.05
CA VAL A 16 4.27 2.72 4.04
C VAL A 16 3.97 3.65 2.88
N TYR A 17 3.02 3.25 2.03
CA TYR A 17 2.46 4.08 0.98
C TYR A 17 1.01 4.40 1.32
N SER A 18 0.65 5.68 1.25
CA SER A 18 -0.70 6.14 1.53
C SER A 18 -1.09 7.33 0.68
N THR A 19 -2.36 7.37 0.28
CA THR A 19 -2.94 8.46 -0.53
C THR A 19 -4.27 8.91 0.07
N CYS A 20 -4.73 10.10 -0.34
CA CYS A 20 -6.11 10.55 -0.15
C CYS A 20 -6.90 10.44 -1.45
N SER A 21 -6.75 9.31 -2.15
CA SER A 21 -7.46 9.00 -3.39
C SER A 21 -8.31 7.73 -3.24
N ILE A 22 -9.15 7.50 -4.25
CA ILE A 22 -9.85 6.22 -4.49
C ILE A 22 -9.55 5.68 -5.89
N ALA A 23 -8.71 6.36 -6.67
CA ALA A 23 -8.37 5.99 -8.04
C ALA A 23 -7.32 4.87 -8.02
N THR A 24 -7.61 3.76 -8.68
CA THR A 24 -6.73 2.59 -8.73
C THR A 24 -5.36 2.90 -9.37
N GLU A 25 -5.31 3.90 -10.24
CA GLU A 25 -4.14 4.42 -10.93
C GLU A 25 -3.15 5.09 -9.99
N GLU A 26 -3.66 5.67 -8.89
CA GLU A 26 -2.87 6.28 -7.82
C GLU A 26 -2.59 5.30 -6.68
N ASP A 27 -3.34 4.21 -6.57
CA ASP A 27 -3.29 3.28 -5.44
C ASP A 27 -2.67 1.93 -5.84
N GLU A 28 -3.50 0.92 -6.16
CA GLU A 28 -3.08 -0.45 -6.41
C GLU A 28 -2.09 -0.55 -7.58
N MET A 29 -2.29 0.21 -8.66
CA MET A 29 -1.40 0.18 -9.81
C MET A 29 0.00 0.74 -9.49
N VAL A 30 0.09 1.68 -8.55
CA VAL A 30 1.39 2.19 -8.07
C VAL A 30 2.11 1.12 -7.27
N VAL A 31 1.39 0.42 -6.39
CA VAL A 31 1.94 -0.68 -5.57
C VAL A 31 2.35 -1.86 -6.45
N GLU A 32 1.51 -2.28 -7.40
CA GLU A 32 1.81 -3.36 -8.37
C GLU A 32 3.09 -3.06 -9.15
N ARG A 33 3.19 -1.86 -9.73
CA ARG A 33 4.38 -1.44 -10.48
C ARG A 33 5.62 -1.42 -9.59
N PHE A 34 5.49 -0.91 -8.36
CA PHE A 34 6.60 -0.86 -7.42
C PHE A 34 7.11 -2.26 -7.08
N LEU A 35 6.22 -3.21 -6.76
CA LEU A 35 6.62 -4.58 -6.41
C LEU A 35 7.21 -5.35 -7.60
N ALA A 36 6.76 -5.05 -8.82
CA ALA A 36 7.36 -5.61 -10.03
C ALA A 36 8.80 -5.12 -10.25
N GLU A 37 9.10 -3.88 -9.86
CA GLU A 37 10.43 -3.26 -10.01
C GLU A 37 11.36 -3.52 -8.82
N HIS A 38 10.79 -3.83 -7.65
CA HIS A 38 11.49 -4.04 -6.38
C HIS A 38 11.12 -5.41 -5.78
N PRO A 39 11.63 -6.53 -6.35
CA PRO A 39 11.28 -7.88 -5.90
C PRO A 39 11.74 -8.21 -4.47
N GLU A 40 12.61 -7.38 -3.88
CA GLU A 40 12.99 -7.46 -2.48
C GLU A 40 11.92 -6.92 -1.51
N PHE A 41 10.81 -6.38 -2.02
CA PHE A 41 9.66 -5.96 -1.22
C PHE A 41 8.46 -6.89 -1.43
N LYS A 42 7.67 -7.06 -0.38
CA LYS A 42 6.36 -7.72 -0.45
C LYS A 42 5.32 -6.92 0.32
N VAL A 43 4.05 -7.02 -0.07
CA VAL A 43 2.96 -6.45 0.74
C VAL A 43 2.87 -7.23 2.03
N GLU A 44 2.89 -6.50 3.14
CA GLU A 44 2.70 -7.04 4.48
C GLU A 44 1.23 -6.90 4.88
N GLU A 45 0.65 -7.98 5.42
CA GLU A 45 -0.69 -7.92 5.95
C GLU A 45 -0.71 -7.05 7.22
N ILE A 46 -1.55 -6.01 7.20
CA ILE A 46 -1.74 -5.14 8.35
C ILE A 46 -2.99 -5.53 9.13
N GLN A 47 -2.84 -5.63 10.46
CA GLN A 47 -3.96 -5.83 11.39
C GLN A 47 -4.76 -4.56 11.64
N LEU A 48 -5.10 -3.84 10.56
CA LEU A 48 -6.09 -2.78 10.61
C LEU A 48 -7.48 -3.40 10.45
N ARG A 49 -8.33 -3.17 11.45
CA ARG A 49 -9.73 -3.63 11.46
C ARG A 49 -10.68 -2.70 10.69
N ILE A 50 -10.16 -1.61 10.15
CA ILE A 50 -10.92 -0.59 9.41
C ILE A 50 -10.53 -0.62 7.94
N GLY A 51 -11.50 -0.26 7.09
CA GLY A 51 -11.34 -0.23 5.65
C GLY A 51 -11.67 -1.55 4.99
N GLN A 52 -11.90 -1.47 3.68
CA GLN A 52 -12.08 -2.62 2.81
C GLN A 52 -10.73 -3.11 2.28
N PRO A 53 -10.61 -4.39 1.90
CA PRO A 53 -9.43 -4.89 1.20
C PRO A 53 -9.12 -4.07 -0.06
N GLY A 54 -7.82 -3.95 -0.38
CA GLY A 54 -7.36 -3.41 -1.65
C GLY A 54 -7.86 -4.23 -2.83
N LEU A 55 -7.94 -3.59 -3.99
CA LEU A 55 -8.44 -4.20 -5.21
C LEU A 55 -7.33 -4.98 -5.92
N ARG A 56 -7.66 -5.59 -7.06
CA ARG A 56 -6.70 -6.22 -7.98
C ARG A 56 -5.81 -7.31 -7.34
N GLY A 57 -6.33 -7.97 -6.30
CA GLY A 57 -5.61 -9.02 -5.57
C GLY A 57 -4.70 -8.50 -4.44
N LEU A 58 -4.59 -7.18 -4.24
CA LEU A 58 -3.85 -6.58 -3.13
C LEU A 58 -4.69 -6.51 -1.84
N THR A 59 -5.22 -7.66 -1.41
CA THR A 59 -6.18 -7.74 -0.29
C THR A 59 -5.60 -7.36 1.07
N ALA A 60 -4.27 -7.36 1.19
CA ALA A 60 -3.55 -6.90 2.37
C ALA A 60 -3.50 -5.36 2.48
N CYS A 61 -3.70 -4.64 1.39
CA CYS A 61 -3.88 -3.19 1.41
C CYS A 61 -5.27 -2.83 1.93
N ARG A 62 -5.44 -1.57 2.37
CA ARG A 62 -6.72 -1.09 2.91
C ARG A 62 -7.20 0.15 2.18
N ARG A 63 -8.50 0.18 1.90
CA ARG A 63 -9.24 1.29 1.30
C ARG A 63 -10.27 1.83 2.27
N LEU A 64 -10.29 3.14 2.47
CA LEU A 64 -11.36 3.84 3.16
C LEU A 64 -12.18 4.60 2.13
N TYR A 65 -13.48 4.34 2.15
CA TYR A 65 -14.46 5.01 1.31
C TYR A 65 -15.33 5.98 2.13
N PRO A 66 -15.60 7.19 1.61
CA PRO A 66 -16.41 8.18 2.33
C PRO A 66 -17.81 7.72 2.71
N HIS A 67 -18.47 7.02 1.80
CA HIS A 67 -19.84 6.54 1.97
C HIS A 67 -19.96 5.33 2.93
N ILE A 68 -18.84 4.80 3.45
CA ILE A 68 -18.83 3.64 4.34
C ILE A 68 -18.19 3.97 5.69
N HIS A 69 -17.13 4.80 5.70
CA HIS A 69 -16.26 4.94 6.85
C HIS A 69 -16.23 6.34 7.46
N GLU A 70 -17.10 7.26 7.00
CA GLU A 70 -17.11 8.66 7.46
C GLU A 70 -15.72 9.33 7.38
N ALA A 71 -14.92 8.90 6.41
CA ALA A 71 -13.54 9.31 6.21
C ALA A 71 -13.34 9.87 4.80
N ASN A 72 -12.22 10.54 4.55
CA ASN A 72 -11.84 10.85 3.18
C ASN A 72 -11.56 9.56 2.39
N GLY A 73 -11.70 9.62 1.07
CA GLY A 73 -11.20 8.55 0.20
C GLY A 73 -9.71 8.36 0.47
N SER A 74 -9.30 7.16 0.91
CA SER A 74 -7.91 6.93 1.30
C SER A 74 -7.48 5.49 1.03
N PHE A 75 -6.20 5.32 0.80
CA PHE A 75 -5.56 4.04 0.57
C PHE A 75 -4.30 3.90 1.43
N VAL A 76 -4.04 2.69 1.91
CA VAL A 76 -2.84 2.35 2.67
C VAL A 76 -2.30 0.99 2.22
N ALA A 77 -1.01 0.96 1.90
CA ALA A 77 -0.23 -0.25 1.68
C ALA A 77 1.02 -0.23 2.57
N VAL A 78 1.31 -1.35 3.22
CA VAL A 78 2.57 -1.56 3.95
C VAL A 78 3.34 -2.64 3.23
N MET A 79 4.60 -2.35 2.91
CA MET A 79 5.49 -3.27 2.21
C MET A 79 6.72 -3.52 3.07
N SER A 80 7.05 -4.78 3.32
CA SER A 80 8.27 -5.17 4.03
C SER A 80 9.40 -5.42 3.04
N ARG A 81 10.59 -4.91 3.34
CA ARG A 81 11.81 -5.30 2.63
C ARG A 81 12.30 -6.62 3.20
N GLU A 82 12.40 -7.65 2.38
CA GLU A 82 12.92 -8.95 2.76
C GLU A 82 14.43 -8.88 3.11
N SER A 83 14.90 -9.89 3.84
CA SER A 83 16.31 -9.99 4.29
C SER A 83 17.24 -10.55 3.23
#